data_AF-A0A8T5ATW3-F1
#
_entry.id   AF-A0A8T5ATW3-F1
#
_cell.length_a   1.000
_cell.length_b   1.000
_cell.length_c   1.000
_cell.angle_alpha   90.00
_cell.angle_beta   90.00
_cell.angle_gamma   90.00
#
_symmetry.space_group_name_H-M   'P 1'
#
loop_
_entity.id
_entity.type
_entity.pdbx_description
1 polymer ?
#
loop_
_entity_poly.entity_id
_entity_poly.type
_entity_poly.pdbx_seq_one_letter_code
_entity_poly.pdbx_strand_id
1 'polypeptide(L)'
;MEFTTLGWQGFTLEVPKSWILVGEKGSFTHGVLQLGDGIFPRLKIKWSSSASNLSKLTKEYESSLRKTYKNITILRKWKKCIMEHESVLFHWESIPAEGFAGIWNCDRSNRNVILEFSFRTEEFW
;
A
#
# COMPACT_ATOMS: atom_id res chain seq x y z
N MET A 1 4.43 13.01 -17.87
CA MET A 1 5.08 12.37 -16.71
C MET A 1 5.83 11.16 -17.22
N GLU A 2 7.12 11.04 -16.91
CA GLU A 2 7.91 9.87 -17.33
C GLU A 2 7.92 8.80 -16.24
N PHE A 3 7.82 7.54 -16.65
CA PHE A 3 7.83 6.39 -15.76
C PHE A 3 9.09 5.55 -15.96
N THR A 4 9.43 4.76 -14.94
CA THR A 4 10.47 3.74 -14.99
C THR A 4 9.97 2.47 -14.32
N THR A 5 10.47 1.32 -14.79
CA THR A 5 10.18 0.03 -14.18
C THR A 5 11.11 -0.21 -12.99
N LEU A 6 10.53 -0.48 -11.84
CA LEU A 6 11.23 -0.95 -10.65
C LEU A 6 10.92 -2.44 -10.42
N GLY A 7 11.97 -3.25 -10.25
CA GLY A 7 11.86 -4.62 -9.78
C GLY A 7 12.39 -4.73 -8.34
N TRP A 8 11.58 -5.25 -7.41
CA TRP A 8 12.01 -5.43 -6.02
C TRP A 8 11.36 -6.65 -5.36
N GLN A 9 12.17 -7.58 -4.84
CA GLN A 9 11.71 -8.74 -4.06
C GLN A 9 10.57 -9.56 -4.72
N GLY A 10 10.55 -9.64 -6.06
CA GLY A 10 9.50 -10.34 -6.83
C GLY A 10 8.29 -9.49 -7.22
N PHE A 11 8.29 -8.20 -6.91
CA PHE A 11 7.34 -7.22 -7.44
C PHE A 11 7.97 -6.48 -8.62
N THR A 12 7.15 -6.18 -9.62
CA THR A 12 7.50 -5.25 -10.71
C THR A 12 6.43 -4.18 -10.78
N LEU A 13 6.84 -2.92 -10.82
CA LEU A 13 5.93 -1.78 -10.86
C LEU A 13 6.48 -0.65 -11.72
N GLU A 14 5.59 0.06 -12.39
CA GLU A 14 5.90 1.33 -13.04
C GLU A 14 5.71 2.47 -12.05
N VAL A 15 6.75 3.27 -11.84
CA VAL A 15 6.72 4.42 -10.93
C VAL A 15 7.23 5.67 -11.64
N PRO A 16 6.80 6.87 -11.22
CA PRO A 16 7.38 8.10 -11.74
C PRO A 16 8.91 8.09 -11.60
N LYS A 17 9.64 8.56 -12.62
CA LYS A 17 11.11 8.61 -12.59
C LYS A 17 11.69 9.43 -11.43
N SER A 18 10.93 10.40 -10.93
CA SER A 18 11.30 11.23 -9.79
C SER A 18 11.23 10.50 -8.45
N TRP A 19 10.55 9.34 -8.39
CA TRP A 19 10.39 8.60 -7.17
C TRP A 19 11.65 7.79 -6.85
N ILE A 20 12.05 7.87 -5.59
CA ILE A 20 13.20 7.20 -5.03
C ILE A 20 12.78 6.23 -3.93
N LEU A 21 13.67 5.31 -3.59
CA LEU A 21 13.53 4.45 -2.42
C LEU A 21 13.64 5.30 -1.15
N VAL A 22 12.56 5.39 -0.37
CA VAL A 22 12.54 6.15 0.90
C VAL A 22 12.60 5.25 2.13
N GLY A 23 12.31 3.96 1.98
CA GLY A 23 12.38 3.01 3.08
C GLY A 23 12.26 1.58 2.61
N GLU A 24 13.07 0.71 3.22
CA GLU A 24 13.05 -0.72 2.96
C GLU A 24 13.33 -1.47 4.25
N LYS A 25 12.63 -2.60 4.43
CA LYS A 25 12.89 -3.52 5.53
C LYS A 25 12.36 -4.90 5.17
N GLY A 26 13.11 -5.93 5.54
CA GLY A 26 12.65 -7.31 5.55
C GLY A 26 13.43 -8.18 4.56
N SER A 27 12.73 -9.11 3.93
CA SER A 27 13.27 -10.11 3.02
C SER A 27 12.24 -10.45 1.94
N PHE A 28 12.60 -11.39 1.06
CA PHE A 28 11.70 -11.91 0.04
C PHE A 28 10.38 -12.44 0.62
N THR A 29 10.38 -13.04 1.81
CA THR A 29 9.18 -13.66 2.40
C THR A 29 8.31 -12.66 3.18
N HIS A 30 8.90 -11.59 3.70
CA HIS A 30 8.16 -10.59 4.46
C HIS A 30 8.91 -9.28 4.48
N GLY A 31 8.24 -8.18 4.13
CA GLY A 31 8.90 -6.91 4.07
C GLY A 31 7.99 -5.73 3.78
N VAL A 32 8.63 -4.58 3.70
CA VAL A 32 8.03 -3.33 3.29
C VAL A 32 8.98 -2.60 2.33
N LEU A 33 8.40 -2.04 1.29
CA LEU A 33 9.03 -1.14 0.34
C LEU A 33 8.27 0.18 0.40
N GLN A 34 8.98 1.30 0.51
CA GLN A 34 8.40 2.63 0.43
C GLN A 34 9.11 3.43 -0.64
N LEU A 35 8.31 4.02 -1.53
CA LEU A 35 8.73 4.91 -2.60
C LEU A 35 8.05 6.26 -2.44
N GLY A 36 8.72 7.31 -2.87
CA GLY A 36 8.18 8.65 -2.89
C GLY A 36 9.18 9.62 -3.49
N ASP A 37 8.80 10.88 -3.56
CA ASP A 37 9.69 11.97 -3.98
C ASP A 37 10.05 12.87 -2.79
N GLY A 38 10.64 14.03 -3.09
CA GLY A 38 10.99 15.05 -2.09
C GLY A 38 9.78 15.70 -1.40
N ILE A 39 8.57 15.45 -1.89
CA ILE A 39 7.27 15.86 -1.32
C ILE A 39 6.60 14.59 -0.73
N PHE A 40 5.46 14.71 -0.04
CA PHE A 40 4.71 13.59 0.52
C PHE A 40 3.53 13.19 -0.39
N PRO A 41 3.84 12.48 -1.49
CA PRO A 41 3.17 11.22 -1.74
C PRO A 41 4.09 10.05 -1.39
N ARG A 42 3.52 9.01 -0.80
CA ARG A 42 4.22 7.79 -0.38
C ARG A 42 3.45 6.60 -0.89
N LEU A 43 4.11 5.80 -1.73
CA LEU A 43 3.68 4.46 -2.07
C LEU A 43 4.38 3.47 -1.15
N LYS A 44 3.60 2.65 -0.46
CA LYS A 44 4.06 1.65 0.49
C LYS A 44 3.52 0.30 0.06
N ILE A 45 4.41 -0.66 -0.13
CA ILE A 45 4.08 -2.05 -0.42
C ILE A 45 4.52 -2.86 0.79
N LYS A 46 3.59 -3.57 1.43
CA LYS A 46 3.91 -4.55 2.47
C LYS A 46 3.55 -5.94 1.99
N TRP A 47 4.38 -6.92 2.30
CA TRP A 47 4.10 -8.31 1.97
C TRP A 47 4.47 -9.27 3.09
N SER A 48 3.80 -10.43 3.11
CA SER A 48 4.13 -11.55 3.99
C SER A 48 3.71 -12.90 3.40
N SER A 49 4.56 -13.91 3.56
CA SER A 49 4.36 -15.29 3.08
C SER A 49 3.40 -16.13 3.93
N SER A 50 2.38 -15.51 4.53
CA SER A 50 1.40 -16.20 5.37
C SER A 50 0.02 -16.03 4.78
N ALA A 51 -0.29 -16.71 3.66
CA ALA A 51 -1.60 -16.60 3.04
C ALA A 51 -2.71 -16.77 4.09
N SER A 52 -3.39 -15.67 4.36
CA SER A 52 -4.43 -15.60 5.38
C SER A 52 -5.70 -15.11 4.73
N ASN A 53 -6.83 -15.39 5.37
CA ASN A 53 -8.12 -14.95 4.85
C ASN A 53 -8.10 -13.42 4.68
N LEU A 54 -8.52 -12.95 3.50
CA LEU A 54 -8.60 -11.53 3.14
C LEU A 54 -9.32 -10.68 4.20
N SER A 55 -10.35 -11.22 4.86
CA SER A 55 -11.07 -10.57 5.97
C SER A 55 -10.16 -10.29 7.17
N LYS A 56 -9.25 -11.21 7.51
CA LYS A 56 -8.28 -11.04 8.59
C LYS A 56 -7.29 -9.94 8.25
N LEU A 57 -6.70 -9.98 7.05
CA LEU A 57 -5.77 -8.94 6.57
C LEU A 57 -6.39 -7.56 6.55
N THR A 58 -7.64 -7.49 6.11
CA THR A 58 -8.42 -6.25 6.07
C THR A 58 -8.60 -5.65 7.46
N LYS A 59 -8.92 -6.47 8.48
CA LYS A 59 -9.02 -6.02 9.87
C LYS A 59 -7.68 -5.61 10.47
N GLU A 60 -6.62 -6.36 10.17
CA GLU A 60 -5.26 -6.03 10.62
C GLU A 60 -4.78 -4.69 10.04
N TYR A 61 -5.08 -4.44 8.76
CA TYR A 61 -4.80 -3.17 8.12
C TYR A 61 -5.56 -2.02 8.77
N GLU A 62 -6.88 -2.13 8.97
CA GLU A 62 -7.68 -1.11 9.66
C GLU A 62 -7.15 -0.82 11.07
N SER A 63 -6.76 -1.87 11.81
CA SER A 63 -6.12 -1.70 13.13
C SER A 63 -4.80 -0.94 13.02
N SER A 64 -3.97 -1.26 12.01
CA SER A 64 -2.69 -0.59 11.79
C SER A 64 -2.86 0.89 11.40
N LEU A 65 -3.89 1.20 10.62
CA LEU A 65 -4.26 2.55 10.25
C LEU A 65 -4.63 3.38 11.49
N ARG A 66 -5.51 2.85 12.34
CA ARG A 66 -5.94 3.50 13.60
C ARG A 66 -4.80 3.69 14.61
N LYS A 67 -3.75 2.86 14.54
CA LYS A 67 -2.52 3.04 15.34
C LYS A 67 -1.60 4.11 14.77
N THR A 68 -1.58 4.27 13.45
CA THR A 68 -0.66 5.16 12.74
C THR A 68 -1.20 6.59 12.68
N TYR A 69 -2.48 6.73 12.40
CA TYR A 69 -3.14 8.01 12.17
C TYR A 69 -4.15 8.30 13.29
N LYS A 70 -4.09 9.51 13.85
CA LYS A 70 -5.12 10.00 14.78
C LYS A 70 -6.36 10.41 13.98
N ASN A 71 -7.55 10.22 14.55
CA ASN A 71 -8.82 10.65 13.98
C ASN A 71 -9.04 10.18 12.53
N ILE A 72 -8.70 8.92 12.24
CA ILE A 72 -8.88 8.37 10.91
C ILE A 72 -10.36 8.09 10.60
N THR A 73 -10.81 8.49 9.42
CA THR A 73 -12.12 8.17 8.86
C THR A 73 -11.92 7.27 7.64
N ILE A 74 -12.62 6.14 7.59
CA ILE A 74 -12.70 5.32 6.37
C ILE A 74 -13.84 5.87 5.53
N LEU A 75 -13.52 6.60 4.47
CA LEU A 75 -14.48 7.21 3.56
C LEU A 75 -15.18 6.16 2.69
N ARG A 76 -14.41 5.17 2.20
CA ARG A 76 -14.94 4.11 1.36
C ARG A 76 -14.18 2.81 1.55
N LYS A 77 -14.94 1.71 1.51
CA LYS A 77 -14.42 0.34 1.46
C LYS A 77 -15.21 -0.45 0.40
N TRP A 78 -14.53 -1.09 -0.53
CA TRP A 78 -15.20 -1.86 -1.59
C TRP A 78 -14.35 -3.04 -2.06
N LYS A 79 -14.99 -4.00 -2.72
CA LYS A 79 -14.31 -5.14 -3.34
C LYS A 79 -14.03 -4.87 -4.81
N LYS A 80 -12.86 -5.28 -5.30
CA LYS A 80 -12.48 -5.25 -6.73
C LYS A 80 -11.41 -6.32 -6.99
N CYS A 81 -11.22 -6.70 -8.24
CA CYS A 81 -10.08 -7.51 -8.62
C CYS A 81 -8.85 -6.63 -8.90
N ILE A 82 -7.70 -6.96 -8.31
CA ILE A 82 -6.38 -6.40 -8.63
C ILE A 82 -5.54 -7.53 -9.18
N MET A 83 -5.05 -7.40 -10.41
CA MET A 83 -4.25 -8.44 -11.08
C MET A 83 -4.88 -9.84 -10.98
N GLU A 84 -6.19 -9.94 -11.24
CA GLU A 84 -6.95 -11.20 -11.16
C GLU A 84 -7.15 -11.77 -9.75
N HIS A 85 -6.76 -11.05 -8.70
CA HIS A 85 -6.99 -11.46 -7.30
C HIS A 85 -8.16 -10.70 -6.67
N GLU A 86 -9.03 -11.40 -5.91
CA GLU A 86 -10.03 -10.73 -5.07
C GLU A 86 -9.33 -9.81 -4.07
N SER A 87 -9.74 -8.54 -4.05
CA SER A 87 -9.10 -7.51 -3.25
C SER A 87 -10.13 -6.66 -2.52
N VAL A 88 -9.72 -6.11 -1.38
CA VAL A 88 -10.45 -5.05 -0.68
C VAL A 88 -9.69 -3.74 -0.86
N LEU A 89 -10.40 -2.73 -1.36
CA LEU A 89 -9.90 -1.39 -1.55
C LEU A 89 -10.44 -0.46 -0.47
N PHE A 90 -9.61 0.49 -0.06
CA PHE A 90 -9.88 1.49 0.96
C PHE A 90 -9.61 2.87 0.40
N HIS A 91 -10.42 3.82 0.84
CA HIS A 91 -10.16 5.25 0.81
C HIS A 91 -10.35 5.77 2.23
N TRP A 92 -9.35 6.44 2.76
CA TRP A 92 -9.33 6.94 4.12
C TRP A 92 -8.75 8.33 4.18
N GLU A 93 -9.14 9.07 5.21
CA GLU A 93 -8.63 10.40 5.53
C GLU A 93 -8.23 10.48 7.01
N SER A 94 -7.28 11.33 7.28
CA SER A 94 -6.82 11.79 8.59
C SER A 94 -6.29 13.21 8.38
N ILE A 95 -6.20 14.06 9.41
CA ILE A 95 -5.64 15.40 9.23
C ILE A 95 -4.13 15.34 9.54
N PRO A 96 -3.21 15.71 8.61
CA PRO A 96 -3.42 16.25 7.26
C PRO A 96 -3.18 15.22 6.13
N ALA A 97 -3.46 13.93 6.33
CA ALA A 97 -3.13 12.86 5.39
C ALA A 97 -4.35 12.16 4.78
N GLU A 98 -4.34 11.92 3.48
CA GLU A 98 -5.34 11.09 2.79
C GLU A 98 -4.64 9.90 2.14
N GLY A 99 -5.37 8.79 1.96
CA GLY A 99 -4.79 7.64 1.30
C GLY A 99 -5.77 6.63 0.75
N PHE A 100 -5.22 5.84 -0.17
CA PHE A 100 -5.86 4.71 -0.82
C PHE A 100 -5.07 3.45 -0.50
N ALA A 101 -5.76 2.34 -0.30
CA ALA A 101 -5.07 1.06 -0.17
C ALA A 101 -5.80 -0.07 -0.87
N GLY A 102 -5.03 -1.03 -1.39
CA GLY A 102 -5.50 -2.29 -1.91
C GLY A 102 -4.86 -3.44 -1.13
N ILE A 103 -5.70 -4.39 -0.71
CA ILE A 103 -5.28 -5.56 0.04
C ILE A 103 -5.74 -6.80 -0.71
N TRP A 104 -4.82 -7.72 -0.97
CA TRP A 104 -5.14 -8.99 -1.61
C TRP A 104 -4.19 -10.10 -1.15
N ASN A 105 -4.58 -11.32 -1.48
CA ASN A 105 -3.69 -12.47 -1.42
C ASN A 105 -3.34 -12.87 -2.86
N CYS A 106 -2.05 -13.01 -3.14
CA CYS A 106 -1.53 -13.53 -4.39
C CYS A 106 -1.24 -15.02 -4.21
N ASP A 107 -2.10 -15.86 -4.78
CA ASP A 107 -1.99 -17.32 -4.77
C ASP A 107 -0.73 -17.84 -5.47
N ARG A 108 -0.31 -17.20 -6.57
CA ARG A 108 0.90 -17.56 -7.35
C ARG A 108 2.18 -17.45 -6.54
N SER A 109 2.30 -16.39 -5.74
CA SER A 109 3.49 -16.14 -4.90
C SER A 109 3.30 -16.59 -3.45
N ASN A 110 2.10 -17.04 -3.09
CA ASN A 110 1.66 -17.34 -1.73
C ASN A 110 1.93 -16.18 -0.75
N ARG A 111 1.59 -14.95 -1.15
CA ARG A 111 1.82 -13.73 -0.36
C ARG A 111 0.55 -12.94 -0.12
N ASN A 112 0.43 -12.40 1.08
CA ASN A 112 -0.45 -11.25 1.31
C ASN A 112 0.25 -10.00 0.85
N VAL A 113 -0.50 -9.10 0.21
CA VAL A 113 0.02 -7.82 -0.26
C VAL A 113 -0.90 -6.71 0.23
N ILE A 114 -0.29 -5.66 0.77
CA ILE A 114 -0.95 -4.38 1.07
C ILE A 114 -0.21 -3.32 0.27
N LEU A 115 -0.90 -2.71 -0.68
CA LEU A 115 -0.44 -1.55 -1.45
C LEU A 115 -1.15 -0.32 -0.88
N GLU A 116 -0.41 0.66 -0.38
CA GLU A 116 -0.94 1.88 0.18
C GLU A 116 -0.30 3.08 -0.51
N PHE A 117 -1.12 3.98 -1.05
CA PHE A 117 -0.71 5.29 -1.52
C PHE A 117 -1.28 6.32 -0.56
N SER A 118 -0.43 7.18 0.00
CA SER A 118 -0.86 8.21 0.95
C SER A 118 -0.16 9.53 0.64
N PHE A 119 -0.83 10.64 0.89
CA PHE A 119 -0.32 11.97 0.63
C PHE A 119 -0.77 12.96 1.69
N ARG A 120 -0.04 14.07 1.84
CA ARG A 120 -0.47 15.17 2.69
C ARG A 120 -1.39 16.08 1.90
N THR A 121 -2.60 16.33 2.39
CA THR A 121 -3.58 17.14 1.67
C THR A 121 -3.07 18.56 1.45
N GLU A 122 -2.42 19.16 2.45
CA GLU A 122 -1.83 20.51 2.42
C GLU A 122 -0.81 20.78 1.29
N GLU A 123 -0.22 19.73 0.69
CA GLU A 123 0.78 19.88 -0.38
C GLU A 123 0.15 20.05 -1.78
N PHE A 124 -1.16 19.87 -1.89
CA PHE A 124 -1.88 19.84 -3.17
C PHE A 124 -3.05 20.84 -3.25
N TRP A 125 -3.06 21.84 -2.35
CA TRP A 125 -3.99 22.99 -2.35
C TRP A 125 -3.29 24.29 -2.74
#